data_AF-A0A7W1NQQ0-F1
#
_entry.id   AF-A0A7W1NQQ0-F1
#
_cell.length_a   1.000
_cell.length_b   1.000
_cell.length_c   1.000
_cell.angle_alpha   90.00
_cell.angle_beta   90.00
_cell.angle_gamma   90.00
#
_symmetry.space_group_name_H-M   'P 1'
#
loop_
_entity.id
_entity.type
_entity.pdbx_description
1 polymer ?
#
loop_
_entity_poly.entity_id
_entity_poly.type
_entity_poly.pdbx_seq_one_letter_code
_entity_poly.pdbx_strand_id
1 'polypeptide(L)'
;ERLRDPSHHRMYAGYEWQGMFLDAGLKVEAPEIVHKSGANLVDWATRQGQGEDVIERLQVMLMQAPEAARAWLIPQAVGTTDATFDHSYVIVVGRKSV
;
A
#
# COMPACT_ATOMS: atom_id res chain seq x y z
N GLU A 1 -3.64 -7.19 -0.81
CA GLU A 1 -2.20 -7.51 -0.65
C GLU A 1 -1.92 -8.95 -0.23
N ARG A 2 -2.81 -9.64 0.50
CA ARG A 2 -2.61 -11.06 0.91
C ARG A 2 -2.26 -12.06 -0.21
N LEU A 3 -2.66 -11.76 -1.46
CA LEU A 3 -2.26 -12.55 -2.62
C LEU A 3 -0.72 -12.55 -2.83
N ARG A 4 -0.04 -11.42 -2.59
CA ARG A 4 1.42 -11.32 -2.63
C ARG A 4 2.07 -11.78 -1.33
N ASP A 5 1.50 -11.41 -0.20
CA ASP A 5 2.08 -11.66 1.11
C ASP A 5 1.00 -12.21 2.05
N PRO A 6 0.93 -13.53 2.25
CA PRO A 6 -0.06 -14.15 3.13
C PRO A 6 -0.02 -13.64 4.58
N SER A 7 1.13 -13.10 5.03
CA SER A 7 1.28 -12.52 6.36
C SER A 7 0.67 -11.13 6.49
N HIS A 8 0.32 -10.49 5.37
CA HIS A 8 -0.29 -9.17 5.37
C HIS A 8 -1.64 -9.17 6.12
N HIS A 9 -1.66 -8.55 7.29
CA HIS A 9 -2.85 -8.49 8.11
C HIS A 9 -3.84 -7.42 7.63
N ARG A 10 -3.44 -6.15 7.72
CA ARG A 10 -4.24 -4.98 7.36
C ARG A 10 -3.35 -3.76 7.12
N MET A 11 -3.70 -2.96 6.11
CA MET A 11 -3.21 -1.60 5.94
C MET A 11 -4.22 -0.63 6.54
N TYR A 12 -3.89 -0.02 7.68
CA TYR A 12 -4.75 0.96 8.33
C TYR A 12 -4.69 2.32 7.61
N ALA A 13 -5.82 3.00 7.53
CA ALA A 13 -5.90 4.38 7.06
C ALA A 13 -5.25 5.34 8.08
N GLY A 14 -4.87 6.53 7.62
CA GLY A 14 -4.20 7.51 8.49
C GLY A 14 -5.01 7.93 9.71
N TYR A 15 -6.34 8.02 9.59
CA TYR A 15 -7.21 8.34 10.73
C TYR A 15 -7.32 7.18 11.73
N GLU A 16 -7.19 5.92 11.28
CA GLU A 16 -7.18 4.76 12.18
C GLU A 16 -5.90 4.74 13.01
N TRP A 17 -4.75 5.07 12.40
CA TRP A 17 -3.49 5.25 13.12
C TRP A 17 -3.56 6.38 14.17
N GLN A 18 -4.16 7.52 13.81
CA GLN A 18 -4.40 8.60 14.76
C GLN A 18 -5.24 8.12 15.94
N GLY A 19 -6.36 7.43 15.68
CA GLY A 19 -7.22 6.86 16.72
C GLY A 19 -6.46 5.93 17.66
N MET A 20 -5.70 4.98 17.12
CA MET A 20 -4.91 4.04 17.92
C MET A 20 -3.87 4.74 18.82
N PHE A 21 -3.25 5.83 18.35
CA PHE A 21 -2.30 6.58 19.17
C PHE A 21 -2.99 7.34 20.31
N LEU A 22 -4.15 7.93 20.03
CA LEU A 22 -4.97 8.61 21.04
C LEU A 22 -5.48 7.63 22.10
N ASP A 23 -5.96 6.45 21.68
CA ASP A 23 -6.39 5.37 22.58
C ASP A 23 -5.25 4.87 23.48
N ALA A 24 -4.01 4.93 22.98
CA ALA A 24 -2.80 4.62 23.75
C ALA A 24 -2.35 5.77 24.68
N GLY A 25 -3.09 6.88 24.74
CA GLY A 25 -2.78 8.04 25.59
C GLY A 25 -1.68 8.97 25.05
N LEU A 26 -1.35 8.88 23.77
CA LEU A 26 -0.38 9.76 23.13
C LEU A 26 -1.05 11.04 22.62
N LYS A 27 -0.30 12.14 22.61
CA LYS A 27 -0.65 13.33 21.82
C LYS A 27 -0.16 13.12 20.39
N VAL A 28 -1.04 13.33 19.41
CA VAL A 28 -0.75 13.07 17.99
C VAL A 28 -0.52 14.39 17.27
N GLU A 29 0.58 14.48 16.53
CA GLU A 29 0.78 15.55 15.54
C GLU A 29 0.02 15.21 14.27
N ALA A 30 -0.34 16.23 13.48
CA ALA A 30 -1.04 16.02 12.21
C ALA A 30 -0.25 15.03 11.33
N PRO A 31 -0.85 13.92 10.88
CA PRO A 31 -0.12 12.94 10.10
C PRO A 31 0.15 13.46 8.70
N GLU A 32 1.28 13.03 8.15
CA GLU A 32 1.67 13.31 6.78
C GLU A 32 1.36 12.11 5.89
N ILE A 33 0.83 12.37 4.70
CA ILE A 33 0.68 11.35 3.66
C ILE A 33 1.81 11.53 2.65
N VAL A 34 2.58 10.47 2.43
CA VAL A 34 3.69 10.44 1.48
C VAL A 34 3.37 9.46 0.37
N HIS A 35 3.56 9.89 -0.87
CA HIS A 35 3.38 9.04 -2.05
C HIS A 35 4.73 8.61 -2.62
N LYS A 36 4.85 7.31 -2.95
CA LYS A 36 5.98 6.78 -3.70
C LYS A 36 5.48 6.24 -5.02
N SER A 37 5.85 6.91 -6.08
CA SER A 37 5.37 6.57 -7.42
C SER A 37 6.21 5.51 -8.12
N GLY A 38 5.58 4.83 -9.07
CA GLY A 38 6.28 4.00 -10.06
C GLY A 38 6.90 2.73 -9.50
N ALA A 39 6.29 2.09 -8.49
CA ALA A 39 6.77 0.80 -8.02
C ALA A 39 6.51 -0.29 -9.07
N ASN A 40 7.57 -0.92 -9.59
CA ASN A 40 7.43 -2.04 -10.53
C ASN A 40 6.75 -3.24 -9.86
N LEU A 41 5.69 -3.76 -10.47
CA LEU A 41 4.86 -4.84 -9.94
C LEU A 41 5.61 -6.16 -9.86
N VAL A 42 6.41 -6.49 -10.88
CA VAL A 42 7.19 -7.73 -10.93
C VAL A 42 8.26 -7.72 -9.84
N ASP A 43 9.04 -6.65 -9.73
CA ASP A 43 10.06 -6.48 -8.69
C ASP A 43 9.44 -6.44 -7.28
N TRP A 44 8.26 -5.84 -7.15
CA TRP A 44 7.52 -5.80 -5.90
C TRP A 44 7.05 -7.20 -5.49
N ALA A 45 6.46 -7.98 -6.39
CA ALA A 45 5.98 -9.31 -6.11
C ALA A 45 7.11 -10.32 -5.85
N THR A 46 8.14 -10.34 -6.70
CA THR A 46 9.29 -11.25 -6.61
C THR A 46 10.09 -11.05 -5.33
N ARG A 47 10.19 -9.80 -4.81
CA ARG A 47 10.80 -9.53 -3.49
C ARG A 47 10.10 -10.23 -2.32
N GLN A 48 8.84 -10.67 -2.49
CA GLN A 48 8.12 -11.51 -1.52
C GLN A 48 8.12 -12.99 -1.89
N GLY A 49 9.01 -13.42 -2.79
CA GLY A 49 9.16 -14.81 -3.23
C GLY A 49 8.04 -15.30 -4.14
N GLN A 50 7.24 -14.41 -4.73
CA GLN A 50 6.13 -14.79 -5.59
C GLN A 50 6.58 -15.20 -6.99
N GLY A 51 5.94 -16.25 -7.53
CA GLY A 51 6.18 -16.79 -8.87
C GLY A 51 5.28 -16.19 -9.95
N GLU A 52 5.44 -16.69 -11.17
CA GLU A 52 4.75 -16.19 -12.38
C GLU A 52 3.22 -16.25 -12.27
N ASP A 53 2.68 -17.30 -11.67
CA ASP A 53 1.24 -17.52 -11.49
C ASP A 53 0.59 -16.43 -10.61
N VAL A 54 1.25 -16.05 -9.52
CA VAL A 54 0.79 -14.98 -8.64
C VAL A 54 0.96 -13.62 -9.30
N ILE A 55 2.06 -13.40 -10.03
CA ILE A 55 2.32 -12.17 -10.76
C ILE A 55 1.27 -11.94 -11.84
N GLU A 56 0.93 -12.96 -12.63
CA GLU A 56 -0.14 -12.90 -13.63
C GLU A 56 -1.47 -12.50 -13.00
N ARG A 57 -1.83 -13.12 -11.87
CA ARG A 57 -3.06 -12.76 -11.15
C ARG A 57 -3.05 -11.32 -10.64
N LEU A 58 -1.92 -10.83 -10.15
CA LEU A 58 -1.77 -9.43 -9.73
C LEU A 58 -1.93 -8.47 -10.92
N GLN A 59 -1.41 -8.80 -12.09
CA GLN A 59 -1.59 -8.02 -13.33
C GLN A 59 -3.07 -7.94 -13.72
N VAL A 60 -3.78 -9.07 -13.70
CA VAL A 60 -5.23 -9.11 -13.98
C VAL A 60 -6.00 -8.25 -12.97
N MET A 61 -5.68 -8.35 -11.67
CA MET A 61 -6.32 -7.52 -10.64
C MET A 61 -6.08 -6.02 -10.87
N LEU A 62 -4.87 -5.64 -11.27
CA LEU A 62 -4.54 -4.24 -11.55
C LEU A 62 -5.27 -3.73 -12.81
N MET A 63 -5.40 -4.59 -13.83
CA MET A 63 -6.11 -4.28 -15.08
C MET A 63 -7.61 -4.09 -14.85
N GLN A 64 -8.18 -4.91 -13.96
CA GLN A 64 -9.60 -4.90 -13.62
C GLN A 64 -9.92 -4.03 -12.40
N ALA A 65 -8.96 -3.25 -11.91
CA ALA A 65 -9.15 -2.45 -10.71
C ALA A 65 -10.34 -1.47 -10.90
N PRO A 66 -11.28 -1.39 -9.93
CA PRO A 66 -12.35 -0.42 -9.95
C PRO A 66 -11.81 1.01 -10.04
N GLU A 67 -12.64 1.95 -10.52
CA GLU A 67 -12.23 3.35 -10.75
C GLU A 67 -11.55 3.98 -9.53
N ALA A 68 -12.12 3.83 -8.33
CA ALA A 68 -11.54 4.34 -7.10
C ALA A 68 -10.15 3.76 -6.80
N ALA A 69 -9.95 2.46 -7.05
CA ALA A 69 -8.65 1.81 -6.86
C ALA A 69 -7.64 2.25 -7.92
N ARG A 70 -8.06 2.45 -9.17
CA ARG A 70 -7.20 2.99 -10.24
C ARG A 70 -6.79 4.43 -9.96
N ALA A 71 -7.70 5.26 -9.47
CA ALA A 71 -7.40 6.64 -9.09
C ALA A 71 -6.39 6.71 -7.93
N TRP A 72 -6.45 5.75 -7.01
CA TRP A 72 -5.52 5.67 -5.88
C TRP A 72 -4.15 5.08 -6.24
N LEU A 73 -4.12 3.99 -7.02
CA LEU A 73 -2.89 3.25 -7.37
C LEU A 73 -2.18 3.82 -8.60
N ILE A 74 -2.85 4.65 -9.40
CA ILE A 74 -2.31 5.31 -10.61
C ILE A 74 -1.53 4.33 -11.50
N PRO A 75 -2.08 3.15 -11.83
CA PRO A 75 -1.30 2.11 -12.46
C PRO A 75 -0.91 2.48 -13.90
N GLN A 76 0.33 2.14 -14.30
CA GLN A 76 0.87 2.37 -15.64
C GLN A 76 1.33 1.05 -16.27
N ALA A 77 1.31 0.96 -17.60
CA ALA A 77 1.80 -0.20 -18.37
C ALA A 77 1.23 -1.56 -17.88
N VAL A 78 -0.02 -1.59 -17.44
CA VAL A 78 -0.64 -2.78 -16.87
C VAL A 78 -0.73 -3.92 -17.89
N GLY A 79 -0.41 -5.13 -17.46
CA GLY A 79 -0.37 -6.31 -18.33
C GLY A 79 1.00 -6.57 -18.97
N THR A 80 2.02 -5.76 -18.66
CA THR A 80 3.40 -5.99 -19.10
C THR A 80 4.35 -6.10 -17.91
N THR A 81 5.60 -6.51 -18.16
CA THR A 81 6.66 -6.55 -17.15
C THR A 81 7.03 -5.16 -16.61
N ASP A 82 6.67 -4.10 -17.33
CA ASP A 82 6.90 -2.70 -16.95
C ASP A 82 5.75 -2.12 -16.13
N ALA A 83 4.76 -2.94 -15.76
CA ALA A 83 3.63 -2.48 -14.96
C ALA A 83 4.10 -1.84 -13.66
N THR A 84 3.63 -0.62 -13.40
CA THR A 84 3.92 0.11 -12.16
C THR A 84 2.65 0.58 -11.48
N PHE A 85 2.74 0.87 -10.18
CA PHE A 85 1.69 1.49 -9.39
C PHE A 85 2.29 2.28 -8.23
N ASP A 86 1.48 3.17 -7.67
CA ASP A 86 1.86 4.08 -6.60
C ASP A 86 1.53 3.49 -5.22
N HIS A 87 2.41 3.78 -4.26
CA HIS A 87 2.18 3.48 -2.85
C HIS A 87 1.89 4.76 -2.08
N SER A 88 1.01 4.65 -1.09
CA SER A 88 0.70 5.71 -0.15
C SER A 88 1.10 5.27 1.25
N TYR A 89 1.88 6.11 1.91
CA TYR A 89 2.38 5.89 3.27
C TYR A 89 1.83 6.99 4.18
N VAL A 90 1.71 6.66 5.46
CA VAL A 90 1.36 7.62 6.50
C VAL A 90 2.54 7.69 7.47
N ILE A 91 2.98 8.91 7.77
CA ILE A 91 3.92 9.20 8.85
C ILE A 91 3.11 9.82 10.00
N VAL A 92 3.16 9.20 11.17
CA VAL A 92 2.47 9.67 12.39
C VAL A 92 3.49 9.87 13.49
N VAL A 93 3.44 11.03 14.17
CA VAL A 93 4.26 11.31 15.35
C VAL A 93 3.38 11.36 16.58
N GLY A 94 3.69 10.51 17.55
CA GLY A 94 3.03 10.44 18.85
C GLY A 94 3.98 10.87 19.97
N ARG A 95 3.55 11.78 20.84
CA ARG A 95 4.31 12.22 22.01
C ARG A 95 3.62 11.76 23.29
N LYS A 96 4.37 11.06 24.13
CA LYS A 96 3.95 10.75 25.50
C LYS A 96 4.01 12.04 26.33
N SER A 97 2.94 12.35 27.05
CA SER A 97 3.01 13.44 28.04
C SER A 97 3.87 12.99 29.21
N VAL A 98 4.80 13.84 29.65
CA VAL A 98 5.62 13.64 30.85
C VAL A 98 4.74 13.78 32.09
#